data_AF-A0A9P7DYB7-F1
#
_entry.id   AF-A0A9P7DYB7-F1
#
_cell.length_a   1.000
_cell.length_b   1.000
_cell.length_c   1.000
_cell.angle_alpha   90.00
_cell.angle_beta   90.00
_cell.angle_gamma   90.00
#
_symmetry.space_group_name_H-M   'P 1'
#
loop_
_entity.id
_entity.type
_entity.pdbx_description
1 polymer ?
#
loop_
_entity_poly.entity_id
_entity_poly.type
_entity_poly.pdbx_seq_one_letter_code
_entity_poly.pdbx_strand_id
1 'polypeptide(L)'
;MKYSLATVNKLLDIFGDNQAIGSDIGCSLSKTVATSSIQDNAVNYKLLLLVNAFHGHAHNCKCQLQYHPMYLRGFGLKDLETCECIFASLNATACLIHHASYFHYSQFHDLHFNQWDMDKYFELSCFIFNNYKQVIALISDFTKELDTYCLSFLEQDMDFKTWVAKELAYLDSIASEPAHDTLTVDYVEALEKLSRYQ
;
A
#
# COMPACT_ATOMS: atom_id res chain seq x y z
N MET A 1 -12.23 6.17 13.73
CA MET A 1 -11.20 6.82 12.87
C MET A 1 -11.22 8.35 12.93
N LYS A 2 -11.39 8.98 14.11
CA LYS A 2 -11.39 10.45 14.20
C LYS A 2 -10.01 11.05 13.86
N TYR A 3 -8.94 10.46 14.38
CA TYR A 3 -7.58 10.97 14.21
C TYR A 3 -7.08 10.87 12.77
N SER A 4 -7.28 9.74 12.09
CA SER A 4 -6.88 9.57 10.69
C SER A 4 -7.56 10.58 9.77
N LEU A 5 -8.86 10.85 9.97
CA LEU A 5 -9.57 11.88 9.20
C LEU A 5 -9.02 13.28 9.47
N ALA A 6 -8.77 13.62 10.73
CA ALA A 6 -8.20 14.92 11.08
C ALA A 6 -6.79 15.09 10.48
N THR A 7 -5.96 14.04 10.53
CA THR A 7 -4.63 14.03 9.91
C THR A 7 -4.72 14.21 8.39
N VAL A 8 -5.57 13.43 7.71
CA VAL A 8 -5.76 13.55 6.26
C VAL A 8 -6.20 14.98 5.90
N ASN A 9 -7.20 15.53 6.58
CA ASN A 9 -7.65 16.91 6.30
C ASN A 9 -6.53 17.93 6.51
N LYS A 10 -5.74 17.76 7.58
CA LYS A 10 -4.61 18.66 7.84
C LYS A 10 -3.53 18.56 6.76
N LEU A 11 -3.25 17.36 6.26
CA LEU A 11 -2.33 17.16 5.14
C LEU A 11 -2.85 17.82 3.86
N LEU A 12 -4.15 17.69 3.57
CA LEU A 12 -4.80 18.39 2.45
C LEU A 12 -4.65 19.92 2.57
N ASP A 13 -4.92 20.48 3.75
CA ASP A 13 -4.80 21.93 4.00
C ASP A 13 -3.36 22.45 3.82
N ILE A 14 -2.35 21.64 4.15
CA ILE A 14 -0.94 22.04 4.10
C ILE A 14 -0.35 21.86 2.70
N PHE A 15 -0.52 20.68 2.10
CA PHE A 15 0.21 20.28 0.89
C PHE A 15 -0.62 20.40 -0.39
N GLY A 16 -1.94 20.61 -0.30
CA GLY A 16 -2.79 20.88 -1.46
C GLY A 16 -3.10 19.68 -2.34
N ASP A 17 -3.17 19.92 -3.65
CA ASP A 17 -3.71 18.96 -4.63
C ASP A 17 -2.77 17.77 -4.92
N ASN A 18 -3.37 16.67 -5.40
CA ASN A 18 -2.71 15.46 -5.93
C ASN A 18 -1.83 14.74 -4.89
N GLN A 19 -2.27 14.72 -3.64
CA GLN A 19 -1.62 13.96 -2.59
C GLN A 19 -1.97 12.48 -2.67
N ALA A 20 -0.97 11.64 -2.38
CA ALA A 20 -1.16 10.22 -2.17
C ALA A 20 -0.71 9.83 -0.76
N ILE A 21 -1.59 9.15 -0.03
CA ILE A 21 -1.34 8.73 1.36
C ILE A 21 -1.43 7.21 1.45
N GLY A 22 -0.31 6.59 1.82
CA GLY A 22 -0.23 5.17 2.17
C GLY A 22 -0.66 4.91 3.62
N SER A 23 -1.44 3.87 3.82
CA SER A 23 -1.79 3.34 5.15
C SER A 23 -2.14 1.86 5.04
N ASP A 24 -1.81 1.06 6.06
CA ASP A 24 -2.16 -0.37 6.11
C ASP A 24 -3.67 -0.59 5.95
N ILE A 25 -4.48 0.39 6.37
CA ILE A 25 -5.93 0.37 6.25
C ILE A 25 -6.46 1.26 5.12
N GLY A 26 -5.63 1.63 4.15
CA GLY A 26 -5.92 2.59 3.08
C GLY A 26 -7.24 2.36 2.35
N CYS A 27 -7.61 1.10 2.09
CA CYS A 27 -8.88 0.75 1.45
C CYS A 27 -10.11 1.09 2.31
N SER A 28 -10.05 0.84 3.62
CA SER A 28 -11.12 1.18 4.56
C SER A 28 -11.13 2.68 4.89
N LEU A 29 -9.94 3.30 4.91
CA LEU A 29 -9.77 4.74 5.08
C LEU A 29 -10.37 5.51 3.91
N SER A 30 -10.18 5.04 2.68
CA SER A 30 -10.83 5.60 1.48
C SER A 30 -12.35 5.66 1.63
N LYS A 31 -12.97 4.53 2.01
CA LYS A 31 -14.43 4.47 2.27
C LYS A 31 -14.85 5.45 3.37
N THR A 32 -14.08 5.49 4.46
CA THR A 32 -14.39 6.35 5.61
C THR A 32 -14.30 7.83 5.23
N VAL A 33 -13.27 8.23 4.47
CA VAL A 33 -13.11 9.59 3.96
C VAL A 33 -14.28 9.95 3.04
N ALA A 34 -14.64 9.05 2.13
CA ALA A 34 -15.75 9.25 1.19
C ALA A 34 -17.12 9.40 1.86
N THR A 35 -17.29 8.95 3.11
CA THR A 35 -18.53 9.11 3.89
C THR A 35 -18.42 10.13 5.01
N SER A 36 -17.33 10.89 5.08
CA SER A 36 -17.05 11.83 6.17
C SER A 36 -17.27 13.28 5.75
N SER A 37 -17.19 14.18 6.73
CA SER A 37 -17.27 15.64 6.50
C SER A 37 -16.12 16.21 5.65
N ILE A 38 -15.09 15.42 5.32
CA ILE A 38 -13.94 15.85 4.52
C ILE A 38 -13.97 15.30 3.08
N GLN A 39 -15.08 14.66 2.69
CA GLN A 39 -15.27 14.10 1.34
C GLN A 39 -15.02 15.15 0.25
N ASP A 40 -15.67 16.32 0.36
CA ASP A 40 -15.57 17.39 -0.64
C ASP A 40 -14.12 17.88 -0.78
N ASN A 41 -13.42 18.04 0.36
CA ASN A 41 -11.99 18.39 0.36
C ASN A 41 -11.17 17.30 -0.33
N ALA A 42 -11.35 16.04 0.04
CA ALA A 42 -10.61 14.93 -0.56
C ALA A 42 -10.82 14.85 -2.09
N VAL A 43 -12.03 15.09 -2.58
CA VAL A 43 -12.34 15.13 -4.02
C VAL A 43 -11.70 16.35 -4.69
N ASN A 44 -11.85 17.54 -4.09
CA ASN A 44 -11.30 18.79 -4.64
C ASN A 44 -9.78 18.73 -4.77
N TYR A 45 -9.11 18.22 -3.73
CA TYR A 45 -7.66 18.03 -3.69
C TYR A 45 -7.18 16.76 -4.42
N LYS A 46 -8.08 15.98 -5.03
CA LYS A 46 -7.76 14.74 -5.76
C LYS A 46 -6.92 13.76 -4.92
N LEU A 47 -7.31 13.57 -3.66
CA LEU A 47 -6.63 12.69 -2.74
C LEU A 47 -6.68 11.24 -3.23
N LEU A 48 -5.52 10.60 -3.25
CA LEU A 48 -5.37 9.17 -3.47
C LEU A 48 -5.02 8.46 -2.16
N LEU A 49 -5.86 7.54 -1.71
CA LEU A 49 -5.60 6.69 -0.55
C LEU A 49 -5.30 5.27 -1.03
N LEU A 50 -4.29 4.65 -0.44
CA LEU A 50 -3.76 3.38 -0.93
C LEU A 50 -3.13 2.59 0.22
N VAL A 51 -2.89 1.29 -0.01
CA VAL A 51 -2.30 0.40 1.01
C VAL A 51 -0.79 0.33 0.84
N ASN A 52 -0.04 0.28 1.93
CA ASN A 52 1.42 0.12 1.88
C ASN A 52 1.81 -1.18 1.16
N ALA A 53 2.98 -1.21 0.52
CA ALA A 53 3.36 -2.33 -0.35
C ALA A 53 3.46 -3.67 0.37
N PHE A 54 4.01 -3.72 1.60
CA PHE A 54 4.09 -4.99 2.34
C PHE A 54 2.71 -5.49 2.76
N HIS A 55 1.91 -4.64 3.39
CA HIS A 55 0.59 -5.01 3.90
C HIS A 55 -0.41 -5.25 2.78
N GLY A 56 -0.26 -4.58 1.64
CA GLY A 56 -1.20 -4.68 0.54
C GLY A 56 -1.35 -6.11 0.02
N HIS A 57 -0.27 -6.90 -0.01
CA HIS A 57 -0.34 -8.32 -0.40
C HIS A 57 -1.11 -9.21 0.58
N ALA A 58 -1.33 -8.78 1.82
CA ALA A 58 -2.16 -9.49 2.79
C ALA A 58 -3.67 -9.24 2.59
N HIS A 59 -4.05 -8.30 1.71
CA HIS A 59 -5.44 -8.01 1.41
C HIS A 59 -5.98 -8.94 0.32
N ASN A 60 -7.30 -9.05 0.18
CA ASN A 60 -7.89 -9.82 -0.92
C ASN A 60 -7.50 -9.25 -2.30
N CYS A 61 -7.51 -10.10 -3.34
CA CYS A 61 -7.06 -9.72 -4.69
C CYS A 61 -7.75 -8.44 -5.20
N LYS A 62 -9.07 -8.33 -5.02
CA LYS A 62 -9.82 -7.14 -5.42
C LYS A 62 -9.29 -5.84 -4.79
N CYS A 63 -8.97 -5.88 -3.50
CA CYS A 63 -8.37 -4.76 -2.79
C CYS A 63 -6.96 -4.47 -3.30
N GLN A 64 -6.17 -5.50 -3.63
CA GLN A 64 -4.84 -5.32 -4.20
C GLN A 64 -4.92 -4.56 -5.53
N LEU A 65 -5.75 -5.01 -6.47
CA LEU A 65 -5.91 -4.40 -7.79
C LEU A 65 -6.30 -2.92 -7.75
N GLN A 66 -7.01 -2.49 -6.69
CA GLN A 66 -7.50 -1.11 -6.54
C GLN A 66 -6.57 -0.21 -5.73
N TYR A 67 -5.91 -0.74 -4.69
CA TYR A 67 -5.23 0.07 -3.68
C TYR A 67 -3.74 -0.25 -3.52
N HIS A 68 -3.22 -1.32 -4.13
CA HIS A 68 -1.81 -1.67 -4.00
C HIS A 68 -0.94 -0.76 -4.89
N PRO A 69 0.23 -0.28 -4.41
CA PRO A 69 1.05 0.68 -5.16
C PRO A 69 1.53 0.13 -6.51
N MET A 70 1.70 -1.18 -6.61
CA MET A 70 2.10 -1.87 -7.85
C MET A 70 1.11 -1.68 -9.01
N TYR A 71 -0.20 -1.59 -8.72
CA TYR A 71 -1.23 -1.40 -9.76
C TYR A 71 -1.53 0.08 -10.00
N LEU A 72 -0.95 0.99 -9.21
CA LEU A 72 -1.16 2.42 -9.30
C LEU A 72 0.06 3.11 -9.91
N ARG A 73 -0.19 4.11 -10.76
CA ARG A 73 0.90 4.87 -11.40
C ARG A 73 1.36 6.02 -10.51
N GLY A 74 2.66 6.29 -10.52
CA GLY A 74 3.26 7.47 -9.88
C GLY A 74 4.12 7.19 -8.64
N PHE A 75 4.15 5.95 -8.14
CA PHE A 75 4.86 5.62 -6.89
C PHE A 75 6.29 5.11 -7.11
N GLY A 76 6.61 4.61 -8.30
CA GLY A 76 7.92 4.01 -8.58
C GLY A 76 8.19 2.84 -7.63
N LEU A 77 9.34 2.87 -6.94
CA LEU A 77 9.74 1.86 -5.95
C LEU A 77 9.41 2.25 -4.50
N LYS A 78 8.51 3.20 -4.28
CA LYS A 78 8.09 3.57 -2.91
C LYS A 78 7.16 2.49 -2.33
N ASP A 79 7.54 1.98 -1.16
CA ASP A 79 6.76 1.05 -0.34
C ASP A 79 5.66 1.74 0.48
N LEU A 80 5.85 3.04 0.76
CA LEU A 80 4.97 3.92 1.55
C LEU A 80 4.93 3.58 3.05
N GLU A 81 5.95 2.92 3.57
CA GLU A 81 6.07 2.52 4.99
C GLU A 81 6.79 3.57 5.85
N THR A 82 6.96 4.79 5.34
CA THR A 82 7.73 5.85 6.01
C THR A 82 7.19 6.17 7.40
N CYS A 83 5.86 6.08 7.62
CA CYS A 83 5.29 6.28 8.95
C CYS A 83 5.81 5.27 9.97
N GLU A 84 5.88 3.98 9.63
CA GLU A 84 6.41 2.94 10.51
C GLU A 84 7.88 3.18 10.84
N CYS A 85 8.69 3.53 9.83
CA CYS A 85 10.10 3.88 10.02
C CYS A 85 10.28 5.09 10.97
N ILE A 86 9.44 6.11 10.84
CA ILE A 86 9.44 7.28 11.72
C ILE A 86 9.11 6.87 13.15
N PHE A 87 8.03 6.13 13.37
CA PHE A 87 7.65 5.68 14.72
C PHE A 87 8.66 4.69 15.32
N ALA A 88 9.25 3.82 14.51
CA ALA A 88 10.32 2.92 14.94
C ALA A 88 11.55 3.69 15.40
N SER A 89 11.91 4.80 14.72
CA SER A 89 13.04 5.64 15.12
C SER A 89 12.85 6.26 16.51
N LEU A 90 11.61 6.54 16.93
CA LEU A 90 11.31 7.10 18.25
C LEU A 90 11.66 6.15 19.39
N ASN A 91 11.73 4.84 19.15
CA ASN A 91 12.10 3.87 20.18
C ASN A 91 13.50 4.18 20.77
N ALA A 92 14.38 4.82 20.01
CA ALA A 92 15.68 5.27 20.51
C ALA A 92 15.56 6.30 21.65
N THR A 93 14.48 7.08 21.68
CA THR A 93 14.23 8.11 22.71
C THR A 93 13.46 7.58 23.91
N ALA A 94 12.81 6.42 23.79
CA ALA A 94 11.86 5.92 24.78
C ALA A 94 12.46 5.81 26.19
N CYS A 95 13.67 5.26 26.32
CA CYS A 95 14.35 5.13 27.62
C CYS A 95 14.69 6.47 28.26
N LEU A 96 15.00 7.50 27.46
CA LEU A 96 15.37 8.83 27.95
C LEU A 96 14.15 9.61 28.46
N ILE A 97 13.01 9.43 27.80
CA ILE A 97 11.79 10.21 28.07
C ILE A 97 10.79 9.50 28.98
N HIS A 98 11.01 8.22 29.31
CA HIS A 98 10.06 7.41 30.09
C HIS A 98 9.66 8.03 31.43
N HIS A 99 10.60 8.73 32.09
CA HIS A 99 10.38 9.43 33.36
C HIS A 99 10.53 10.95 33.23
N ALA A 100 10.55 11.47 32.00
CA ALA A 100 10.67 12.90 31.77
C ALA A 100 9.37 13.64 32.13
N SER A 101 9.50 14.90 32.55
CA SER A 101 8.33 15.79 32.60
C SER A 101 7.77 16.00 31.20
N TYR A 102 6.50 16.42 31.10
CA TYR A 102 5.88 16.72 29.80
C TYR A 102 6.72 17.69 28.95
N PHE A 103 7.30 18.72 29.58
CA PHE A 103 8.17 19.67 28.90
C PHE A 103 9.39 18.99 28.27
N HIS A 104 10.10 18.15 29.03
CA HIS A 104 11.27 17.44 28.51
C HIS A 104 10.89 16.36 27.50
N TYR A 105 9.77 15.67 27.68
CA TYR A 105 9.22 14.74 26.70
C TYR A 105 9.04 15.41 25.34
N SER A 106 8.34 16.55 25.29
CA SER A 106 8.16 17.32 24.05
C SER A 106 9.48 17.83 23.47
N GLN A 107 10.39 18.32 24.32
CA GLN A 107 11.70 18.80 23.91
C GLN A 107 12.54 17.69 23.25
N PHE A 108 12.55 16.49 23.81
CA PHE A 108 13.29 15.36 23.24
C PHE A 108 12.72 14.89 21.91
N HIS A 109 11.38 14.87 21.76
CA HIS A 109 10.76 14.57 20.48
C HIS A 109 11.12 15.60 19.40
N ASP A 110 11.08 16.89 19.74
CA ASP A 110 11.45 17.97 18.82
C ASP A 110 12.91 17.83 18.36
N LEU A 111 13.83 17.63 19.31
CA LEU A 111 15.25 17.41 19.01
C LEU A 111 15.48 16.17 18.14
N HIS A 112 14.80 15.06 18.46
CA HIS A 112 14.90 13.83 17.68
C HIS A 112 14.42 14.03 16.25
N PHE A 113 13.27 14.67 16.04
CA PHE A 113 12.74 14.90 14.71
C PHE A 113 13.55 15.90 13.90
N ASN A 114 14.09 16.95 14.53
CA ASN A 114 15.01 17.88 13.87
C ASN A 114 16.27 17.16 13.38
N GLN A 115 16.86 16.29 14.20
CA GLN A 115 18.02 15.50 13.76
C GLN A 115 17.65 14.50 12.67
N TRP A 116 16.55 13.76 12.86
CA TRP A 116 16.08 12.77 11.89
C TRP A 116 15.79 13.40 10.52
N ASP A 117 15.18 14.59 10.48
CA ASP A 117 14.91 15.31 9.24
C ASP A 117 16.21 15.72 8.53
N MET A 118 17.20 16.23 9.26
CA MET A 118 18.52 16.53 8.71
C MET A 118 19.21 15.29 8.14
N ASP A 119 19.18 14.17 8.87
CA ASP A 119 19.78 12.91 8.43
C ASP A 119 19.10 12.41 7.16
N LYS A 120 17.76 12.44 7.11
CA LYS A 120 16.99 12.02 5.93
C LYS A 120 17.19 12.94 4.74
N TYR A 121 17.28 14.24 4.97
CA TYR A 121 17.61 15.20 3.92
C TYR A 121 19.00 14.93 3.33
N PHE A 122 19.98 14.61 4.17
CA PHE A 122 21.33 14.25 3.71
C PHE A 122 21.33 12.95 2.89
N GLU A 123 20.57 11.93 3.33
CA GLU A 123 20.44 10.64 2.65
C GLU A 123 19.58 10.70 1.36
N LEU A 124 18.75 11.73 1.19
CA LEU A 124 17.73 11.80 0.15
C LEU A 124 18.31 11.65 -1.27
N SER A 125 19.44 12.29 -1.54
CA SER A 125 20.09 12.24 -2.86
C SER A 125 20.56 10.82 -3.20
N CYS A 126 21.21 10.15 -2.25
CA CYS A 126 21.65 8.76 -2.38
C CYS A 126 20.47 7.81 -2.53
N PHE A 127 19.41 8.01 -1.74
CA PHE A 127 18.19 7.23 -1.82
C PHE A 127 17.55 7.31 -3.22
N ILE A 128 17.36 8.52 -3.76
CA ILE A 128 16.79 8.72 -5.09
C ILE A 128 17.69 8.12 -6.18
N PHE A 129 19.00 8.36 -6.11
CA PHE A 129 19.96 7.84 -7.08
C PHE A 129 20.02 6.31 -7.10
N ASN A 130 20.00 5.68 -5.93
CA ASN A 130 20.00 4.22 -5.82
C ASN A 130 18.71 3.62 -6.37
N ASN A 131 17.55 4.20 -6.05
CA ASN A 131 16.28 3.76 -6.62
C ASN A 131 16.24 3.92 -8.13
N TYR A 132 16.79 5.02 -8.67
CA TYR A 132 16.85 5.22 -10.12
C TYR A 132 17.67 4.14 -10.82
N LYS A 133 18.88 3.83 -10.31
CA LYS A 133 19.70 2.73 -10.84
C LYS A 133 18.97 1.39 -10.76
N GLN A 134 18.30 1.14 -9.63
CA GLN A 134 17.53 -0.09 -9.44
C GLN A 134 16.40 -0.20 -10.46
N VAL A 135 15.63 0.87 -10.70
CA VAL A 135 14.58 0.89 -11.73
C VAL A 135 15.14 0.56 -13.12
N ILE A 136 16.28 1.14 -13.50
CA ILE A 136 16.91 0.85 -14.81
C ILE A 136 17.25 -0.64 -14.92
N ALA A 137 17.85 -1.21 -13.88
CA ALA A 137 18.21 -2.63 -13.86
C ALA A 137 16.96 -3.52 -13.96
N LEU A 138 15.94 -3.26 -13.14
CA LEU A 138 14.67 -3.99 -13.16
C LEU A 138 14.01 -3.93 -14.53
N ILE A 139 13.95 -2.76 -15.17
CA ILE A 139 13.39 -2.62 -16.52
C ILE A 139 14.20 -3.45 -17.52
N SER A 140 15.54 -3.36 -17.50
CA SER A 140 16.42 -4.15 -18.36
C SER A 140 16.16 -5.65 -18.22
N ASP A 141 16.04 -6.14 -16.99
CA ASP A 141 16.00 -7.56 -16.70
C ASP A 141 14.61 -8.13 -16.94
N PHE A 142 13.56 -7.49 -16.42
CA PHE A 142 12.18 -7.93 -16.63
C PHE A 142 11.71 -7.78 -18.07
N THR A 143 12.24 -6.83 -18.86
CA THR A 143 11.90 -6.76 -20.29
C THR A 143 12.36 -8.03 -21.01
N LYS A 144 13.57 -8.54 -20.72
CA LYS A 144 14.08 -9.78 -21.33
C LYS A 144 13.28 -11.00 -20.90
N GLU A 145 12.89 -11.05 -19.63
CA GLU A 145 12.05 -12.13 -19.11
C GLU A 145 10.66 -12.10 -19.76
N LEU A 146 10.05 -10.91 -19.88
CA LEU A 146 8.77 -10.74 -20.56
C LEU A 146 8.84 -11.09 -22.04
N ASP A 147 9.90 -10.69 -22.74
CA ASP A 147 10.10 -11.05 -24.16
C ASP A 147 10.19 -12.57 -24.30
N THR A 148 10.96 -13.24 -23.43
CA THR A 148 11.09 -14.70 -23.43
C THR A 148 9.76 -15.40 -23.13
N TYR A 149 8.98 -14.84 -22.20
CA TYR A 149 7.64 -15.35 -21.87
C TYR A 149 6.65 -15.14 -23.01
N CYS A 150 6.65 -13.99 -23.68
CA CYS A 150 5.80 -13.74 -24.84
C CYS A 150 6.12 -14.69 -26.00
N LEU A 151 7.39 -15.04 -26.20
CA LEU A 151 7.82 -16.00 -27.22
C LEU A 151 7.30 -17.43 -26.97
N SER A 152 6.97 -17.81 -25.74
CA SER A 152 6.38 -19.13 -25.47
C SER A 152 4.87 -19.19 -25.74
N PHE A 153 4.21 -18.04 -25.93
CA PHE A 153 2.76 -17.93 -26.18
C PHE A 153 2.44 -17.10 -27.43
N LEU A 154 3.08 -17.42 -28.57
CA LEU A 154 2.97 -16.67 -29.84
C LEU A 154 1.54 -16.50 -30.39
N GLU A 155 0.61 -17.36 -30.00
CA GLU A 155 -0.78 -17.33 -30.45
C GLU A 155 -1.69 -16.47 -29.56
N GLN A 156 -1.20 -15.97 -28.42
CA GLN A 156 -1.96 -15.16 -27.48
C GLN A 156 -1.52 -13.70 -27.53
N ASP A 157 -2.51 -12.79 -27.55
CA ASP A 157 -2.26 -11.36 -27.37
C ASP A 157 -2.06 -11.05 -25.88
N MET A 158 -0.80 -10.79 -25.51
CA MET A 158 -0.35 -10.60 -24.13
C MET A 158 -0.56 -9.16 -23.67
N ASP A 159 -1.82 -8.81 -23.37
CA ASP A 159 -2.17 -7.49 -22.86
C ASP A 159 -2.35 -7.47 -21.33
N PHE A 160 -1.22 -7.49 -20.62
CA PHE A 160 -1.17 -7.46 -19.16
C PHE A 160 -1.94 -6.29 -18.53
N LYS A 161 -2.00 -5.14 -19.21
CA LYS A 161 -2.71 -3.96 -18.68
C LYS A 161 -4.21 -4.18 -18.68
N THR A 162 -4.73 -4.75 -19.77
CA THR A 162 -6.15 -5.04 -19.87
C THR A 162 -6.54 -6.23 -18.99
N TRP A 163 -5.60 -7.15 -18.70
CA TRP A 163 -5.86 -8.26 -17.78
C TRP A 163 -6.18 -7.79 -16.36
N VAL A 164 -5.45 -6.80 -15.83
CA VAL A 164 -5.74 -6.20 -14.51
C VAL A 164 -7.17 -5.64 -14.48
N ALA A 165 -7.59 -4.94 -15.53
CA ALA A 165 -8.95 -4.39 -15.61
C ALA A 165 -10.01 -5.49 -15.76
N LYS A 166 -9.74 -6.53 -16.54
CA LYS A 166 -10.63 -7.70 -16.72
C LYS A 166 -10.78 -8.49 -15.41
N GLU A 167 -9.69 -8.70 -14.69
CA GLU A 167 -9.69 -9.38 -13.40
C GLU A 167 -10.50 -8.59 -12.37
N LEU A 168 -10.32 -7.27 -12.30
CA LEU A 168 -11.12 -6.42 -11.43
C LEU A 168 -12.61 -6.50 -11.77
N ALA A 169 -12.97 -6.40 -13.05
CA ALA A 169 -14.36 -6.50 -13.50
C ALA A 169 -14.98 -7.87 -13.20
N TYR A 170 -14.21 -8.94 -13.34
CA TYR A 170 -14.62 -10.28 -12.95
C TYR A 170 -14.90 -10.37 -11.44
N LEU A 171 -13.97 -9.90 -10.60
CA LEU A 171 -14.13 -9.87 -9.14
C LEU A 171 -15.23 -8.92 -8.66
N ASP A 172 -15.60 -7.90 -9.45
CA ASP A 172 -16.77 -7.06 -9.20
C ASP A 172 -18.08 -7.78 -9.54
N SER A 173 -18.09 -8.62 -10.58
CA SER A 173 -19.27 -9.38 -11.00
C SER A 173 -19.62 -10.54 -10.06
N ILE A 174 -18.62 -11.05 -9.33
CA ILE A 174 -18.79 -12.12 -8.35
C ILE A 174 -19.30 -11.51 -7.04
N ALA A 175 -20.63 -11.55 -6.86
CA ALA A 175 -21.27 -11.15 -5.60
C ALA A 175 -20.99 -12.16 -4.46
N SER A 176 -20.84 -13.45 -4.82
CA SER A 176 -20.48 -14.56 -3.93
C SER A 176 -19.76 -15.64 -4.74
N GLU A 177 -18.97 -16.47 -4.06
CA GLU A 177 -18.30 -17.63 -4.66
C GLU A 177 -19.32 -18.45 -5.48
N PRO A 178 -18.99 -18.89 -6.72
CA PRO A 178 -19.91 -19.66 -7.54
C PRO A 178 -20.35 -20.92 -6.80
N ALA A 179 -21.65 -21.21 -6.78
CA ALA A 179 -22.20 -22.34 -6.02
C ALA A 179 -21.55 -23.70 -6.40
N HIS A 180 -21.09 -23.84 -7.64
CA HIS A 180 -20.35 -25.01 -8.10
C HIS A 180 -18.99 -25.16 -7.40
N ASP A 181 -18.27 -24.07 -7.19
CA ASP A 181 -16.93 -24.09 -6.59
C ASP A 181 -17.04 -24.39 -5.11
N THR A 182 -18.00 -23.78 -4.41
CA THR A 182 -18.33 -24.11 -3.02
C THR A 182 -18.68 -25.60 -2.86
N LEU A 183 -19.52 -26.14 -3.75
CA LEU A 183 -19.90 -27.56 -3.71
C LEU A 183 -18.71 -28.50 -3.96
N THR A 184 -17.76 -28.09 -4.80
CA THR A 184 -16.54 -28.85 -5.08
C THR A 184 -15.63 -28.87 -3.85
N VAL A 185 -15.44 -27.73 -3.19
CA VAL A 185 -14.68 -27.63 -1.94
C VAL A 185 -15.34 -28.45 -0.84
N ASP A 186 -16.65 -28.31 -0.64
CA ASP A 186 -17.43 -29.08 0.34
C ASP A 186 -17.31 -30.60 0.11
N TYR A 187 -17.32 -31.02 -1.16
CA TYR A 187 -17.16 -32.42 -1.55
C TYR A 187 -15.75 -32.95 -1.22
N VAL A 188 -14.70 -32.18 -1.52
CA VAL A 188 -13.31 -32.54 -1.16
C VAL A 188 -13.15 -32.60 0.35
N GLU A 189 -13.68 -31.63 1.10
CA GLU A 189 -13.67 -31.68 2.57
C GLU A 189 -14.40 -32.91 3.12
N ALA A 190 -15.52 -33.29 2.51
CA ALA A 190 -16.27 -34.48 2.90
C ALA A 190 -15.46 -35.77 2.64
N LEU A 191 -14.74 -35.83 1.51
CA LEU A 191 -13.83 -36.94 1.20
C LEU A 191 -12.66 -37.02 2.19
N GLU A 192 -12.05 -35.89 2.55
CA GLU A 192 -10.99 -35.84 3.57
C GLU A 192 -11.49 -36.24 4.96
N LYS A 193 -12.71 -35.87 5.32
CA LYS A 193 -13.33 -36.32 6.57
C LYS A 193 -13.55 -37.83 6.54
N LEU A 194 -14.07 -38.38 5.44
CA LEU A 194 -14.31 -39.82 5.28
C LEU A 194 -13.01 -40.64 5.41
N SER A 195 -11.92 -40.19 4.81
CA SER A 195 -10.63 -40.91 4.84
C SER A 195 -9.97 -40.96 6.21
N ARG A 196 -10.31 -40.04 7.13
CA ARG A 196 -9.83 -40.05 8.52
C ARG A 196 -10.57 -41.04 9.43
N TYR A 197 -11.70 -41.58 8.98
CA TYR A 197 -12.49 -42.58 9.71
C TYR A 197 -12.29 -44.01 9.19
N GLN A 198 -11.40 -44.22 8.21
CA GLN A 198 -10.96 -45.53 7.71
C GLN A 198 -9.56 -45.85 8.25
#